data_AF-A0A839ALG3-F1
#
_entry.id   AF-A0A839ALG3-F1
#
_cell.length_a   1.000
_cell.length_b   1.000
_cell.length_c   1.000
_cell.angle_alpha   90.00
_cell.angle_beta   90.00
_cell.angle_gamma   90.00
#
_symmetry.space_group_name_H-M   'P 1'
#
loop_
_entity.id
_entity.type
_entity.pdbx_description
1 polymer ?
#
loop_
_entity_poly.entity_id
_entity_poly.type
_entity_poly.pdbx_seq_one_letter_code
_entity_poly.pdbx_strand_id
1 'polypeptide(L)'
;MLNIKRIFSLTIVLSVIFAGSSSAQKINKFDANGKRTGVWKKYYENNKIRYSGQFKDGKEVGVFKFYSRISSSQPTIIKTYKADTASVKFYNELGKLKSEGNMLGKNRVGKWVYYYTNGKIFSDEEYVDGKLDGVLKNYYPNGKITIESLYKNGKKNGLSKTFTDAGILIEEVYYVNGKLDGEGKYYDLKGGLKEKGMYKNGKRDGKWEFYMDGELVTKKKRKRLSELKNK
;
A
#
# COMPACT_ATOMS: atom_id res chain seq x y z
N MET A 1 -35.48 -23.15 51.29
CA MET A 1 -36.15 -22.31 50.26
C MET A 1 -35.68 -20.87 50.44
N LEU A 2 -34.76 -20.40 49.59
CA LEU A 2 -34.23 -19.03 49.65
C LEU A 2 -35.26 -18.05 49.09
N ASN A 3 -35.52 -16.97 49.83
CA ASN A 3 -36.44 -15.90 49.46
C ASN A 3 -35.63 -14.61 49.25
N ILE A 4 -35.26 -14.32 48.00
CA ILE A 4 -34.45 -13.15 47.63
C ILE A 4 -35.41 -12.01 47.25
N LYS A 5 -35.53 -11.00 48.12
CA LYS A 5 -36.17 -9.72 47.78
C LYS A 5 -35.21 -8.88 46.95
N ARG A 6 -35.55 -8.63 45.68
CA ARG A 6 -34.82 -7.69 44.81
C ARG A 6 -35.14 -6.25 45.22
N ILE A 7 -34.14 -5.53 45.73
CA ILE A 7 -34.20 -4.08 45.94
C ILE A 7 -33.72 -3.43 44.64
N PHE A 8 -34.62 -2.74 43.94
CA PHE A 8 -34.25 -1.85 42.83
C PHE A 8 -33.72 -0.55 43.43
N SER A 9 -32.42 -0.29 43.27
CA SER A 9 -31.80 0.99 43.62
C SER A 9 -31.86 1.91 42.40
N LEU A 10 -32.66 2.97 42.48
CA LEU A 10 -32.79 3.98 41.44
C LEU A 10 -31.67 5.02 41.64
N THR A 11 -30.59 4.90 40.87
CA THR A 11 -29.50 5.88 40.91
C THR A 11 -29.85 7.05 39.98
N ILE A 12 -30.23 8.19 40.55
CA ILE A 12 -30.39 9.44 39.81
C ILE A 12 -28.99 9.97 39.51
N VAL A 13 -28.53 9.82 38.26
CA VAL A 13 -27.30 10.45 37.79
C VAL A 13 -27.62 11.92 37.48
N LEU A 14 -27.25 12.81 38.40
CA LEU A 14 -27.31 14.25 38.21
C LEU A 14 -26.17 14.67 37.27
N SER A 15 -26.45 14.77 35.97
CA SER A 15 -25.50 15.29 34.99
C SER A 15 -25.39 16.81 35.14
N VAL A 16 -24.33 17.27 35.79
CA VAL A 16 -23.91 18.67 35.78
C VAL A 16 -23.49 19.03 34.36
N ILE A 17 -24.34 19.76 33.65
CA ILE A 17 -24.03 20.33 32.33
C ILE A 17 -23.13 21.55 32.56
N PHE A 18 -21.82 21.38 32.38
CA PHE A 18 -20.90 22.51 32.25
C PHE A 18 -21.16 23.21 30.91
N ALA A 19 -21.94 24.30 30.93
CA ALA A 19 -22.06 25.22 29.82
C ALA A 19 -20.79 26.08 29.71
N GLY A 20 -19.69 25.47 29.26
CA GLY A 20 -18.52 26.23 28.83
C GLY A 20 -18.87 27.01 27.58
N SER A 21 -18.87 28.34 27.66
CA SER A 21 -19.02 29.24 26.52
C SER A 21 -17.86 29.02 25.55
N SER A 22 -18.08 28.17 24.55
CA SER A 22 -17.14 27.95 23.46
C SER A 22 -17.10 29.20 22.59
N SER A 23 -16.20 30.14 22.89
CA SER A 23 -15.85 31.17 21.91
C SER A 23 -15.33 30.45 20.67
N ALA A 24 -16.05 30.59 19.56
CA ALA A 24 -15.66 29.97 18.29
C ALA A 24 -14.21 30.37 17.97
N GLN A 25 -13.32 29.38 17.90
CA GLN A 25 -11.91 29.64 17.60
C GLN A 25 -11.82 30.32 16.24
N LYS A 26 -11.38 31.58 16.20
CA LYS A 26 -11.07 32.29 14.96
C LYS A 26 -10.02 31.50 14.18
N ILE A 27 -10.34 31.13 12.94
CA ILE A 27 -9.48 30.37 12.03
C ILE A 27 -8.68 31.30 11.10
N ASN A 28 -7.69 30.75 10.38
CA ASN A 28 -6.91 31.45 9.36
C ASN A 28 -6.14 32.66 9.88
N LYS A 29 -5.51 32.52 11.05
CA LYS A 29 -4.75 33.60 11.69
C LYS A 29 -3.29 33.62 11.28
N PHE A 30 -2.73 34.83 11.30
CA PHE A 30 -1.29 35.08 11.22
C PHE A 30 -0.77 35.55 12.59
N ASP A 31 0.48 35.22 12.92
CA ASP A 31 1.19 35.77 14.07
C ASP A 31 1.76 37.17 13.76
N ALA A 32 2.42 37.79 14.74
CA ALA A 32 3.02 39.12 14.61
C ALA A 32 4.08 39.22 13.50
N ASN A 33 4.65 38.09 13.07
CA ASN A 33 5.65 38.01 12.00
C ASN A 33 5.02 37.64 10.64
N GLY A 34 3.68 37.65 10.54
CA GLY A 34 2.98 37.28 9.31
C GLY A 34 3.00 35.79 8.98
N LYS A 35 3.37 34.91 9.92
CA LYS A 35 3.37 33.46 9.71
C LYS A 35 2.03 32.86 10.14
N ARG A 36 1.60 31.81 9.44
CA ARG A 36 0.34 31.12 9.75
C ARG A 36 0.40 30.51 11.15
N THR A 37 -0.66 30.69 11.93
CA THR A 37 -0.81 30.12 13.27
C THR A 37 -2.25 29.67 13.56
N GLY A 38 -2.40 28.69 14.45
CA GLY A 38 -3.69 28.16 14.88
C GLY A 38 -4.38 27.30 13.83
N VAL A 39 -5.71 27.17 13.92
CA VAL A 39 -6.52 26.36 13.01
C VAL A 39 -6.71 27.08 11.69
N TRP A 40 -6.52 26.36 10.59
CA TRP A 40 -6.71 26.83 9.23
C TRP A 40 -7.73 25.99 8.48
N LYS A 41 -8.55 26.65 7.67
CA LYS A 41 -9.40 26.03 6.66
C LYS A 41 -9.27 26.79 5.35
N LYS A 42 -8.99 26.06 4.28
CA LYS A 42 -9.05 26.58 2.91
C LYS A 42 -10.25 25.99 2.20
N TYR A 43 -10.86 26.75 1.32
CA TYR A 43 -12.05 26.36 0.55
C TYR A 43 -11.72 26.36 -0.94
N TYR A 44 -12.43 25.52 -1.70
CA TYR A 44 -12.56 25.64 -3.14
C TYR A 44 -13.56 26.77 -3.47
N GLU A 45 -13.61 27.17 -4.74
CA GLU A 45 -14.55 28.17 -5.25
C GLU A 45 -16.03 27.82 -5.00
N ASN A 46 -16.35 26.52 -4.96
CA ASN A 46 -17.71 26.03 -4.67
C ASN A 46 -17.98 25.90 -3.15
N ASN A 47 -17.22 26.59 -2.32
CA ASN A 47 -17.31 26.61 -0.86
C ASN A 47 -17.11 25.25 -0.16
N LYS A 48 -16.72 24.19 -0.88
CA LYS A 48 -16.26 22.95 -0.26
C LYS A 48 -14.91 23.16 0.39
N ILE A 49 -14.70 22.55 1.56
CA ILE A 49 -13.40 22.57 2.23
C ILE A 49 -12.40 21.88 1.31
N ARG A 50 -11.24 22.51 1.13
CA ARG A 50 -10.08 21.95 0.42
C ARG A 50 -9.12 21.29 1.38
N TYR A 51 -8.83 21.95 2.50
CA TYR A 51 -8.13 21.34 3.61
C TYR A 51 -8.48 22.02 4.93
N SER A 52 -8.27 21.29 6.03
CA SER A 52 -8.20 21.85 7.38
C SER A 52 -6.99 21.28 8.12
N GLY A 53 -6.42 22.06 9.03
CA GLY A 53 -5.25 21.66 9.81
C GLY A 53 -4.79 22.76 10.77
N GLN A 54 -3.65 22.55 11.43
CA GLN A 54 -3.07 23.51 12.35
C GLN A 54 -1.70 23.98 11.88
N PHE A 55 -1.43 25.27 12.01
CA PHE A 55 -0.10 25.82 11.79
C PHE A 55 0.48 26.30 13.11
N LYS A 56 1.80 26.15 13.27
CA LYS A 56 2.60 26.78 14.31
C LYS A 56 3.84 27.38 13.65
N ASP A 57 4.06 28.67 13.83
CA ASP A 57 5.18 29.42 13.26
C ASP A 57 5.33 29.22 11.74
N GLY A 58 4.20 29.15 11.04
CA GLY A 58 4.14 28.94 9.58
C GLY A 58 4.31 27.50 9.11
N LYS A 59 4.61 26.55 10.01
CA LYS A 59 4.77 25.12 9.70
C LYS A 59 3.50 24.34 10.01
N GLU A 60 3.18 23.35 9.18
CA GLU A 60 2.11 22.40 9.46
C GLU A 60 2.42 21.56 10.72
N VAL A 61 1.44 21.47 11.63
CA VAL A 61 1.54 20.64 12.84
C VAL A 61 0.28 19.80 13.03
N GLY A 62 0.42 18.68 13.73
CA GLY A 62 -0.70 17.79 14.04
C GLY A 62 -1.32 17.16 12.80
N VAL A 63 -2.65 17.18 12.72
CA VAL A 63 -3.41 16.49 11.69
C VAL A 63 -3.93 17.47 10.64
N PHE A 64 -3.59 17.23 9.38
CA PHE A 64 -4.21 17.85 8.22
C PHE A 64 -5.16 16.89 7.53
N LYS A 65 -6.35 17.40 7.22
CA LYS A 65 -7.38 16.71 6.44
C LYS A 65 -7.56 17.44 5.13
N PHE A 66 -7.42 16.74 4.02
CA PHE A 66 -7.68 17.26 2.66
C PHE A 66 -8.91 16.58 2.11
N TYR A 67 -9.70 17.33 1.36
CA TYR A 67 -11.01 16.90 0.88
C TYR A 67 -11.09 17.11 -0.62
N SER A 68 -12.02 16.41 -1.26
CA SER A 68 -12.30 16.57 -2.69
C SER A 68 -13.07 17.86 -2.98
N ARG A 69 -13.02 18.32 -4.23
CA ARG A 69 -13.88 19.44 -4.69
C ARG A 69 -15.36 19.04 -4.72
N ILE A 70 -15.66 17.74 -4.75
CA ILE A 70 -17.02 17.20 -4.85
C ILE A 70 -17.69 17.15 -3.46
N SER A 71 -16.98 16.63 -2.44
CA SER A 71 -17.53 16.49 -1.09
C SER A 71 -16.52 16.86 0.00
N SER A 72 -17.05 17.43 1.09
CA SER A 72 -16.32 17.68 2.34
C SER A 72 -16.77 16.76 3.48
N SER A 73 -17.62 15.77 3.22
CA SER A 73 -18.12 14.84 4.25
C SER A 73 -17.01 14.01 4.87
N GLN A 74 -16.01 13.63 4.07
CA GLN A 74 -14.86 12.86 4.50
C GLN A 74 -13.59 13.26 3.75
N PRO A 75 -12.42 13.21 4.40
CA PRO A 75 -11.16 13.54 3.76
C PRO A 75 -10.71 12.45 2.78
N THR A 76 -10.10 12.87 1.68
CA THR A 76 -9.40 11.97 0.74
C THR A 76 -7.93 11.80 1.11
N ILE A 77 -7.38 12.68 1.95
CA ILE A 77 -6.02 12.55 2.49
C ILE A 77 -6.01 13.00 3.95
N ILE A 78 -5.38 12.20 4.81
CA ILE A 78 -5.05 12.59 6.18
C ILE A 78 -3.54 12.55 6.31
N LYS A 79 -2.93 13.67 6.72
CA LYS A 79 -1.51 13.78 7.06
C LYS A 79 -1.37 14.05 8.55
N THR A 80 -0.55 13.27 9.23
CA THR A 80 -0.19 13.49 10.64
C THR A 80 1.29 13.81 10.70
N TYR A 81 1.63 15.07 10.98
CA TYR A 81 3.00 15.54 11.04
C TYR A 81 3.67 15.09 12.35
N LYS A 82 4.85 14.49 12.23
CA LYS A 82 5.71 13.99 13.31
C LYS A 82 7.15 14.41 13.01
N ALA A 83 7.61 15.47 13.69
CA ALA A 83 8.87 16.14 13.37
C ALA A 83 8.96 16.46 11.86
N ASP A 84 9.99 16.01 11.17
CA ASP A 84 10.20 16.27 9.74
C ASP A 84 9.43 15.32 8.81
N THR A 85 8.76 14.31 9.38
CA THR A 85 7.98 13.32 8.62
C THR A 85 6.48 13.56 8.75
N ALA A 86 5.71 13.01 7.81
CA ALA A 86 4.27 12.90 7.93
C ALA A 86 3.83 11.46 7.69
N SER A 87 3.07 10.88 8.62
CA SER A 87 2.29 9.67 8.35
C SER A 87 1.07 10.07 7.51
N VAL A 88 0.88 9.43 6.36
CA VAL A 88 -0.15 9.80 5.38
C VAL A 88 -1.06 8.63 5.09
N LYS A 89 -2.37 8.90 5.06
CA LYS A 89 -3.40 7.96 4.61
C LYS A 89 -4.18 8.58 3.45
N PHE A 90 -4.37 7.81 2.38
CA PHE A 90 -5.17 8.19 1.22
C PHE A 90 -6.47 7.40 1.20
N TYR A 91 -7.58 8.07 0.95
CA TYR A 91 -8.91 7.47 0.88
C TYR A 91 -9.54 7.74 -0.48
N ASN A 92 -10.48 6.90 -0.89
CA ASN A 92 -11.35 7.22 -2.03
C ASN A 92 -12.50 8.16 -1.60
N GLU A 93 -13.32 8.60 -2.56
CA GLU A 93 -14.46 9.48 -2.33
C GLU A 93 -15.55 8.86 -1.43
N LEU A 94 -15.52 7.54 -1.24
CA LEU A 94 -16.40 6.78 -0.33
C LEU A 94 -15.78 6.56 1.05
N GLY A 95 -14.60 7.14 1.35
CA GLY A 95 -13.95 7.05 2.66
C GLY A 95 -13.22 5.73 2.88
N LYS A 96 -13.08 4.88 1.85
CA LYS A 96 -12.32 3.63 1.94
C LYS A 96 -10.82 3.91 1.77
N LEU A 97 -10.01 3.37 2.68
CA LEU A 97 -8.55 3.49 2.65
C LEU A 97 -7.99 2.86 1.37
N LYS A 98 -7.14 3.61 0.66
CA LYS A 98 -6.46 3.19 -0.57
C LYS A 98 -5.00 2.86 -0.31
N SER A 99 -4.33 3.68 0.50
CA SER A 99 -2.95 3.46 0.86
C SER A 99 -2.55 4.24 2.10
N GLU A 100 -1.49 3.78 2.76
CA GLU A 100 -0.86 4.49 3.85
C GLU A 100 0.66 4.26 3.91
N GLY A 101 1.37 5.21 4.50
CA GLY A 101 2.81 5.14 4.68
C GLY A 101 3.36 6.45 5.26
N ASN A 102 4.67 6.63 5.23
CA ASN A 102 5.33 7.85 5.69
C ASN A 102 5.93 8.65 4.53
N MET A 103 5.96 9.97 4.69
CA MET A 103 6.59 10.91 3.77
C MET A 103 7.62 11.77 4.51
N LEU A 104 8.76 12.01 3.86
CA LEU A 104 9.71 13.06 4.20
C LEU A 104 9.62 14.13 3.11
N GLY A 105 9.02 15.28 3.42
CA GLY A 105 8.64 16.28 2.42
C GLY A 105 7.69 15.71 1.36
N LYS A 106 8.16 15.59 0.12
CA LYS A 106 7.41 15.01 -1.01
C LYS A 106 7.70 13.52 -1.25
N ASN A 107 8.73 12.98 -0.60
CA ASN A 107 9.26 11.65 -0.90
C ASN A 107 8.67 10.60 0.04
N ARG A 108 8.30 9.45 -0.50
CA ARG A 108 7.92 8.27 0.28
C ARG A 108 9.12 7.71 1.02
N VAL A 109 8.94 7.29 2.26
CA VAL A 109 9.98 6.66 3.07
C VAL A 109 9.41 5.49 3.87
N GLY A 110 10.21 4.43 4.01
CA GLY A 110 9.86 3.20 4.71
C GLY A 110 8.72 2.45 4.04
N LYS A 111 7.95 1.74 4.87
CA LYS A 111 6.85 0.88 4.45
C LYS A 111 5.65 1.67 3.91
N TRP A 112 5.14 1.24 2.78
CA TRP A 112 3.89 1.70 2.16
C TRP A 112 2.98 0.52 1.89
N VAL A 113 1.72 0.64 2.30
CA VAL A 113 0.71 -0.39 2.13
C VAL A 113 -0.42 0.15 1.27
N TYR A 114 -0.89 -0.67 0.35
CA TYR A 114 -2.01 -0.37 -0.55
C TYR A 114 -3.10 -1.40 -0.36
N TYR A 115 -4.34 -0.98 -0.55
CA TYR A 115 -5.51 -1.80 -0.23
C TYR A 115 -6.43 -1.94 -1.44
N TYR A 116 -7.04 -3.12 -1.52
CA TYR A 116 -8.24 -3.35 -2.31
C TYR A 116 -9.44 -2.58 -1.74
N THR A 117 -10.50 -2.44 -2.54
CA THR A 117 -11.75 -1.80 -2.12
C THR A 117 -12.52 -2.54 -1.03
N ASN A 118 -12.16 -3.80 -0.76
CA ASN A 118 -12.66 -4.61 0.35
C ASN A 118 -11.79 -4.47 1.63
N GLY A 119 -10.76 -3.63 1.63
CA GLY A 119 -9.88 -3.37 2.76
C GLY A 119 -8.74 -4.36 2.95
N LYS A 120 -8.64 -5.42 2.13
CA LYS A 120 -7.49 -6.33 2.15
C LYS A 120 -6.27 -5.68 1.50
N ILE A 121 -5.08 -6.11 1.92
CA ILE A 121 -3.82 -5.62 1.35
C ILE A 121 -3.73 -6.06 -0.12
N PHE A 122 -3.41 -5.10 -0.98
CA PHE A 122 -3.09 -5.29 -2.39
C PHE A 122 -1.59 -5.33 -2.60
N SER A 123 -0.85 -4.43 -1.95
CA SER A 123 0.61 -4.33 -2.09
C SER A 123 1.25 -3.82 -0.81
N ASP A 124 2.45 -4.33 -0.53
CA ASP A 124 3.37 -3.92 0.52
C ASP A 124 4.70 -3.57 -0.13
N GLU A 125 5.15 -2.33 0.05
CA GLU A 125 6.27 -1.73 -0.67
C GLU A 125 7.22 -1.01 0.29
N GLU A 126 8.53 -1.13 0.05
CA GLU A 126 9.56 -0.44 0.81
C GLU A 126 10.20 0.69 0.00
N TYR A 127 10.31 1.89 0.60
CA TYR A 127 10.82 3.08 -0.06
C TYR A 127 11.98 3.73 0.68
N VAL A 128 12.98 4.20 -0.09
CA VAL A 128 14.04 5.09 0.36
C VAL A 128 14.08 6.30 -0.57
N ASP A 129 13.95 7.49 -0.01
CA ASP A 129 13.97 8.77 -0.73
C ASP A 129 13.06 8.79 -1.99
N GLY A 130 11.83 8.29 -1.83
CA GLY A 130 10.82 8.29 -2.88
C GLY A 130 10.99 7.18 -3.93
N LYS A 131 12.01 6.33 -3.84
CA LYS A 131 12.25 5.20 -4.75
C LYS A 131 11.99 3.87 -4.04
N LEU A 132 11.41 2.90 -4.75
CA LEU A 132 11.33 1.53 -4.26
C LEU A 132 12.73 0.98 -4.00
N ASP A 133 13.02 0.59 -2.77
CA ASP A 133 14.30 0.06 -2.35
C ASP A 133 14.05 -0.89 -1.18
N GLY A 134 14.23 -2.19 -1.43
CA GLY A 134 13.79 -3.25 -0.53
C GLY A 134 12.81 -4.22 -1.19
N VAL A 135 11.95 -4.83 -0.39
CA VAL A 135 11.02 -5.86 -0.86
C VAL A 135 9.70 -5.23 -1.31
N LEU A 136 9.19 -5.66 -2.46
CA LEU A 136 7.81 -5.43 -2.89
C LEU A 136 7.05 -6.76 -2.86
N LYS A 137 5.86 -6.76 -2.25
CA LYS A 137 4.94 -7.90 -2.25
C LYS A 137 3.57 -7.46 -2.75
N ASN A 138 3.05 -8.15 -3.76
CA ASN A 138 1.66 -8.01 -4.19
C ASN A 138 0.85 -9.22 -3.74
N TYR A 139 -0.43 -9.02 -3.50
CA TYR A 139 -1.32 -10.02 -2.97
C TYR A 139 -2.57 -10.15 -3.83
N TYR A 140 -3.10 -11.35 -3.96
CA TYR A 140 -4.43 -11.61 -4.47
C TYR A 140 -5.51 -11.16 -3.48
N PRO A 141 -6.78 -10.98 -3.91
CA PRO A 141 -7.88 -10.65 -3.00
C PRO A 141 -8.16 -11.72 -1.92
N ASN A 142 -7.63 -12.94 -2.08
CA ASN A 142 -7.70 -13.98 -1.06
C ASN A 142 -6.59 -13.85 0.01
N GLY A 143 -5.65 -12.90 -0.13
CA GLY A 143 -4.56 -12.63 0.80
C GLY A 143 -3.27 -13.41 0.52
N LYS A 144 -3.25 -14.30 -0.48
CA LYS A 144 -2.03 -15.00 -0.89
C LYS A 144 -1.16 -14.10 -1.76
N ILE A 145 0.16 -14.27 -1.69
CA ILE A 145 1.12 -13.50 -2.48
C ILE A 145 0.92 -13.84 -3.97
N THR A 146 0.90 -12.82 -4.82
CA THR A 146 0.99 -12.95 -6.28
C THR A 146 2.43 -12.77 -6.74
N ILE A 147 3.13 -11.77 -6.21
CA ILE A 147 4.50 -11.44 -6.58
C ILE A 147 5.29 -11.06 -5.33
N GLU A 148 6.52 -11.52 -5.23
CA GLU A 148 7.54 -11.00 -4.31
C GLU A 148 8.78 -10.62 -5.12
N SER A 149 9.28 -9.40 -5.00
CA SER A 149 10.38 -8.89 -5.83
C SER A 149 11.29 -7.97 -5.03
N LEU A 150 12.60 -8.12 -5.22
CA LEU A 150 13.60 -7.19 -4.69
C LEU A 150 13.81 -6.00 -5.62
N TYR A 151 13.87 -4.80 -5.03
CA TYR A 151 14.12 -3.54 -5.69
C TYR A 151 15.32 -2.83 -5.09
N LYS A 152 16.05 -2.11 -5.94
CA LYS A 152 17.10 -1.16 -5.55
C LYS A 152 16.97 0.10 -6.40
N ASN A 153 16.94 1.27 -5.77
CA ASN A 153 16.85 2.56 -6.45
C ASN A 153 15.74 2.63 -7.52
N GLY A 154 14.58 2.05 -7.25
CA GLY A 154 13.41 2.05 -8.13
C GLY A 154 13.43 0.99 -9.24
N LYS A 155 14.43 0.11 -9.29
CA LYS A 155 14.55 -0.95 -10.31
C LYS A 155 14.55 -2.32 -9.66
N LYS A 156 13.95 -3.33 -10.30
CA LYS A 156 14.09 -4.73 -9.87
C LYS A 156 15.58 -5.10 -9.83
N ASN A 157 16.03 -5.62 -8.71
CA ASN A 157 17.44 -5.97 -8.50
C ASN A 157 17.54 -7.07 -7.45
N GLY A 158 17.65 -8.32 -7.92
CA GLY A 158 17.59 -9.53 -7.12
C GLY A 158 16.50 -10.48 -7.59
N LEU A 159 16.09 -11.38 -6.70
CA LEU A 159 15.10 -12.40 -6.97
C LEU A 159 13.69 -11.83 -7.10
N SER A 160 12.94 -12.36 -8.06
CA SER A 160 11.52 -12.12 -8.28
C SER A 160 10.82 -13.46 -8.36
N LYS A 161 9.75 -13.64 -7.56
CA LYS A 161 8.90 -14.84 -7.56
C LYS A 161 7.47 -14.46 -7.88
N THR A 162 6.82 -15.27 -8.71
CA THR A 162 5.40 -15.13 -9.05
C THR A 162 4.66 -16.42 -8.69
N PHE A 163 3.49 -16.27 -8.08
CA PHE A 163 2.67 -17.36 -7.57
C PHE A 163 1.25 -17.28 -8.13
N THR A 164 0.56 -18.41 -8.18
CA THR A 164 -0.90 -18.47 -8.45
C THR A 164 -1.71 -18.02 -7.24
N ASP A 165 -3.02 -17.83 -7.43
CA ASP A 165 -3.97 -17.59 -6.36
C ASP A 165 -4.15 -18.79 -5.41
N ALA A 166 -3.73 -19.99 -5.83
CA ALA A 166 -3.58 -21.15 -4.96
C ALA A 166 -2.30 -21.09 -4.10
N GLY A 167 -1.36 -20.20 -4.40
CA GLY A 167 -0.06 -20.08 -3.72
C GLY A 167 1.04 -20.93 -4.35
N ILE A 168 0.84 -21.42 -5.57
CA ILE A 168 1.79 -22.29 -6.28
C ILE A 168 2.80 -21.41 -7.01
N LEU A 169 4.09 -21.62 -6.78
CA LEU A 169 5.18 -20.92 -7.48
C LEU A 169 5.14 -21.28 -8.97
N ILE A 170 5.08 -20.28 -9.84
CA ILE A 170 5.03 -20.46 -11.30
C ILE A 170 6.19 -19.78 -12.03
N GLU A 171 6.89 -18.86 -11.37
CA GLU A 171 8.05 -18.19 -11.92
C GLU A 171 9.03 -17.80 -10.81
N GLU A 172 10.31 -18.05 -11.03
CA GLU A 172 11.42 -17.59 -10.21
C GLU A 172 12.52 -17.07 -11.13
N VAL A 173 12.80 -15.77 -11.11
CA VAL A 173 13.77 -15.13 -12.02
C VAL A 173 14.62 -14.09 -11.30
N TYR A 174 15.86 -13.92 -11.75
CA TYR A 174 16.79 -12.91 -11.21
C TYR A 174 16.86 -11.66 -12.11
N TYR A 175 16.91 -10.51 -11.46
CA TYR A 175 17.08 -9.21 -12.09
C TYR A 175 18.37 -8.52 -11.64
N VAL A 176 19.00 -7.79 -12.56
CA VAL A 176 20.05 -6.80 -12.27
C VAL A 176 19.67 -5.50 -12.97
N ASN A 177 19.55 -4.42 -12.21
CA ASN A 177 19.21 -3.08 -12.73
C ASN A 177 17.98 -3.05 -13.66
N GLY A 178 16.95 -3.83 -13.32
CA GLY A 178 15.69 -3.91 -14.06
C GLY A 178 15.69 -4.85 -15.26
N LYS A 179 16.78 -5.55 -15.56
CA LYS A 179 16.86 -6.55 -16.64
C LYS A 179 17.01 -7.94 -16.06
N LEU A 180 16.40 -8.95 -16.71
CA LEU A 180 16.65 -10.34 -16.36
C LEU A 180 18.13 -10.66 -16.54
N ASP A 181 18.79 -11.10 -15.48
CA ASP A 181 20.21 -11.47 -15.48
C ASP A 181 20.43 -12.47 -14.34
N GLY A 182 20.81 -13.70 -14.69
CA GLY A 182 20.85 -14.84 -13.77
C GLY A 182 19.87 -15.95 -14.16
N GLU A 183 19.63 -16.88 -13.24
CA GLU A 183 18.77 -18.03 -13.51
C GLU A 183 17.30 -17.63 -13.68
N GLY A 184 16.59 -18.28 -14.58
CA GLY A 184 15.13 -18.24 -14.67
C GLY A 184 14.57 -19.65 -14.61
N LYS A 185 13.57 -19.86 -13.75
CA LYS A 185 12.80 -21.10 -13.60
C LYS A 185 11.33 -20.80 -13.77
N TYR A 186 10.63 -21.66 -14.51
CA TYR A 186 9.21 -21.55 -14.77
C TYR A 186 8.55 -22.88 -14.51
N TYR A 187 7.37 -22.83 -13.88
CA TYR A 187 6.66 -24.01 -13.42
C TYR A 187 5.24 -24.06 -14.00
N ASP A 188 4.63 -25.23 -13.99
CA ASP A 188 3.22 -25.40 -14.32
C ASP A 188 2.31 -25.02 -13.13
N LEU A 189 1.00 -25.06 -13.36
CA LEU A 189 0.00 -24.72 -12.33
C LEU A 189 -0.07 -25.73 -11.18
N LYS A 190 0.67 -26.84 -11.23
CA LYS A 190 0.82 -27.83 -10.17
C LYS A 190 2.18 -27.70 -9.46
N GLY A 191 3.05 -26.79 -9.90
CA GLY A 191 4.39 -26.57 -9.36
C GLY A 191 5.47 -27.44 -10.00
N GLY A 192 5.15 -28.19 -11.06
CA GLY A 192 6.12 -28.96 -11.83
C GLY A 192 7.03 -28.04 -12.64
N LEU A 193 8.34 -28.21 -12.55
CA LEU A 193 9.30 -27.43 -13.35
C LEU A 193 9.03 -27.69 -14.84
N LYS A 194 8.89 -26.62 -15.64
CA LYS A 194 8.66 -26.67 -17.09
C LYS A 194 9.88 -26.28 -17.89
N GLU A 195 10.58 -25.24 -17.44
CA GLU A 195 11.80 -24.80 -18.07
C GLU A 195 12.71 -24.08 -17.09
N LYS A 196 14.01 -24.20 -17.33
CA LYS A 196 15.01 -23.37 -16.67
C LYS A 196 16.17 -23.06 -17.61
N GLY A 197 16.86 -21.97 -17.32
CA GLY A 197 18.07 -21.57 -18.03
C GLY A 197 18.58 -20.23 -17.51
N MET A 198 19.58 -19.68 -18.19
CA MET A 198 20.18 -18.41 -17.82
C MET A 198 19.62 -17.28 -18.66
N TYR A 199 19.54 -16.10 -18.06
CA TYR A 199 19.36 -14.82 -18.73
C TYR A 199 20.64 -13.99 -18.61
N LYS A 200 20.93 -13.23 -19.66
CA LYS A 200 21.93 -12.17 -19.67
C LYS A 200 21.34 -10.93 -20.33
N ASN A 201 21.39 -9.79 -19.65
CA ASN A 201 20.91 -8.51 -20.19
C ASN A 201 19.48 -8.55 -20.79
N GLY A 202 18.57 -9.30 -20.16
CA GLY A 202 17.18 -9.43 -20.60
C GLY A 202 16.93 -10.50 -21.66
N LYS A 203 17.96 -11.23 -22.11
CA LYS A 203 17.84 -12.27 -23.15
C LYS A 203 18.22 -13.63 -22.61
N ARG A 204 17.56 -14.68 -23.09
CA ARG A 204 17.97 -16.06 -22.82
C ARG A 204 19.43 -16.25 -23.25
N ASP A 205 20.23 -16.79 -22.36
CA ASP A 205 21.66 -17.03 -22.55
C ASP A 205 21.96 -18.52 -22.37
N GLY A 206 22.74 -19.08 -23.28
CA GLY A 206 23.11 -20.50 -23.28
C GLY A 206 21.95 -21.48 -23.54
N LYS A 207 22.12 -22.71 -23.05
CA LYS A 207 21.16 -23.81 -23.24
C LYS A 207 20.02 -23.69 -22.23
N TRP A 208 18.80 -23.92 -22.73
CA TRP A 208 17.60 -23.99 -21.91
C TRP A 208 17.14 -25.43 -21.79
N GLU A 209 16.85 -25.84 -20.56
CA GLU A 209 16.30 -27.14 -20.21
C GLU A 209 14.79 -27.03 -20.17
N PHE A 210 14.11 -28.03 -20.73
CA PHE A 210 12.65 -28.11 -20.78
C PHE A 210 12.22 -29.44 -20.21
N TYR A 211 11.08 -29.45 -19.53
CA TYR A 211 10.59 -30.61 -18.82
C TYR A 211 9.13 -30.89 -19.18
N MET A 212 8.77 -32.16 -19.27
CA MET A 212 7.39 -32.64 -19.36
C MET A 212 7.23 -33.81 -18.40
N ASP A 213 6.21 -33.75 -17.54
CA ASP A 213 5.93 -34.76 -16.51
C ASP A 213 7.15 -35.06 -15.61
N GLY A 214 7.96 -34.03 -15.35
CA GLY A 214 9.18 -34.11 -14.53
C GLY A 214 10.44 -34.55 -15.27
N GLU A 215 10.33 -35.00 -16.54
CA GLU A 215 11.48 -35.47 -17.32
C GLU A 215 12.04 -34.42 -18.27
N LEU A 216 13.37 -34.35 -18.38
CA LEU A 216 14.06 -33.49 -19.35
C LEU A 216 13.72 -33.92 -20.79
N VAL A 217 13.27 -32.97 -21.62
CA VAL A 217 12.88 -33.24 -23.00
C VAL A 217 13.82 -32.59 -24.02
N THR A 218 14.16 -33.34 -25.06
CA THR A 218 14.94 -32.82 -26.19
C THR A 218 14.09 -31.90 -27.07
N LYS A 219 14.75 -31.00 -27.82
CA LYS A 219 14.09 -30.09 -28.78
C LYS A 219 13.16 -30.83 -29.76
N LYS A 220 13.58 -32.00 -30.26
CA LYS A 220 12.82 -32.83 -31.20
C LYS A 220 11.57 -33.42 -30.56
N LYS A 221 11.70 -34.00 -29.35
CA LYS A 221 10.57 -34.56 -28.57
C LYS A 221 9.55 -33.47 -28.24
N ARG A 222 10.03 -32.27 -27.85
CA ARG A 222 9.17 -31.10 -27.57
C ARG A 222 8.34 -30.66 -28.78
N LYS A 223 8.96 -30.49 -29.95
CA LYS A 223 8.27 -30.03 -31.18
C LYS A 223 7.15 -30.99 -31.58
N ARG A 224 7.43 -32.30 -31.59
CA ARG A 224 6.45 -33.34 -31.92
C ARG A 224 5.25 -33.32 -30.96
N LEU A 225 5.50 -33.12 -29.67
CA LEU A 225 4.43 -33.10 -28.66
C LEU A 225 3.59 -31.82 -28.69
N SER A 226 4.18 -30.67 -29.03
CA SER A 226 3.39 -29.45 -29.27
C SER A 226 2.47 -29.54 -30.48
N GLU A 227 2.90 -30.24 -31.54
CA GLU A 227 2.08 -30.47 -32.74
C GLU A 227 0.90 -31.41 -32.47
N LEU A 228 1.06 -32.38 -31.56
CA LEU A 228 0.00 -33.32 -31.18
C LEU A 228 -1.07 -32.70 -30.26
N LYS A 229 -0.73 -31.72 -29.43
CA LYS A 229 -1.69 -31.03 -28.54
C LYS A 229 -2.55 -29.96 -29.25
N ASN A 230 -2.16 -29.56 -30.46
CA ASN A 230 -2.86 -28.57 -31.28
C ASN A 230 -3.74 -29.21 -32.37
N LYS A 231 -3.93 -30.54 -32.34
CA LYS A 231 -4.94 -31.28 -33.09
C LYS A 231 -6.06 -31.68 -32.14
#